data_AF-A0AAP8T276-F1
#
_entry.id   AF-A0AAP8T276-F1
#
_cell.length_a   1.000
_cell.length_b   1.000
_cell.length_c   1.000
_cell.angle_alpha   90.00
_cell.angle_beta   90.00
_cell.angle_gamma   90.00
#
_symmetry.space_group_name_H-M   'P 1'
#
loop_
_entity.id
_entity.type
_entity.pdbx_description
1 polymer ?
#
loop_
_entity_poly.entity_id
_entity_poly.type
_entity_poly.pdbx_seq_one_letter_code
_entity_poly.pdbx_strand_id
1 'polypeptide(L)'
;QTPLTALKIAELAHEAGIPKGVLNVVTGKSSEIGEAWLKDPRVTKITFTGSTEVGKTLMRNAAENVKKVSLELGGIAPFIVMDDAN
;
A
#
# COMPACT_ATOMS: atom_id res chain seq x y z
N GLN A 1 3.09 -9.96 -6.38
CA GLN A 1 4.20 -10.13 -7.34
C GLN A 1 4.00 -9.09 -8.41
N THR A 2 4.98 -8.22 -8.67
CA THR A 2 5.09 -7.22 -9.79
C THR A 2 6.12 -6.12 -9.44
N PRO A 3 7.36 -6.44 -9.00
CA PRO A 3 8.25 -5.42 -8.42
C PRO A 3 8.92 -4.50 -9.46
N LEU A 4 9.07 -4.94 -10.71
CA LEU A 4 10.01 -4.34 -11.67
C LEU A 4 9.69 -2.87 -11.99
N THR A 5 8.42 -2.52 -12.21
CA THR A 5 8.04 -1.13 -12.52
C THR A 5 8.23 -0.22 -11.31
N ALA A 6 7.98 -0.69 -10.09
CA ALA A 6 8.23 0.08 -8.87
C ALA A 6 9.73 0.34 -8.67
N LEU A 7 10.58 -0.63 -8.98
CA LEU A 7 12.04 -0.45 -8.97
C LEU A 7 12.49 0.57 -10.02
N LYS A 8 11.90 0.55 -11.23
CA LYS A 8 12.21 1.57 -12.26
C LYS A 8 11.76 2.97 -11.84
N ILE A 9 10.61 3.10 -11.16
CA ILE A 9 10.18 4.39 -10.58
C ILE A 9 11.20 4.89 -9.55
N ALA A 10 11.75 4.02 -8.71
CA ALA A 10 12.77 4.41 -7.73
C ALA A 10 14.07 4.89 -8.40
N GLU A 11 14.48 4.26 -9.49
CA GLU A 11 15.62 4.70 -10.31
C GLU A 11 15.36 6.10 -10.89
N LEU A 12 14.21 6.30 -11.53
CA LEU A 12 13.83 7.60 -12.12
C LEU A 12 13.68 8.70 -11.05
N ALA A 13 13.20 8.36 -9.86
CA ALA A 13 13.13 9.30 -8.74
C ALA A 13 14.53 9.79 -8.31
N HIS A 14 15.53 8.91 -8.30
CA HIS A 14 16.91 9.32 -8.02
C HIS A 14 17.49 10.18 -9.16
N GLU A 15 17.23 9.83 -10.43
CA GLU A 15 17.63 10.64 -11.58
C GLU A 15 17.01 12.04 -11.54
N ALA A 16 15.77 12.16 -11.09
CA ALA A 16 15.06 13.43 -10.90
C ALA A 16 15.58 14.26 -9.71
N GLY A 17 16.54 13.76 -8.92
CA GLY A 17 17.15 14.48 -7.82
C GLY A 17 16.40 14.38 -6.48
N ILE A 18 15.50 13.40 -6.30
CA ILE A 18 14.90 13.16 -4.98
C ILE A 18 16.01 12.80 -3.98
N PRO A 19 16.11 13.49 -2.82
CA PRO A 19 17.17 13.25 -1.86
C PRO A 19 17.20 11.80 -1.35
N LYS A 20 18.40 11.29 -1.10
CA LYS A 20 18.60 9.93 -0.58
C LYS A 20 17.81 9.73 0.72
N GLY A 21 17.12 8.60 0.81
CA GLY A 21 16.33 8.22 1.99
C GLY A 21 14.89 8.78 2.01
N VAL A 22 14.51 9.69 1.10
CA VAL A 22 13.12 10.17 0.98
C VAL A 22 12.22 9.11 0.35
N LEU A 23 12.69 8.46 -0.72
CA LEU A 23 12.01 7.31 -1.33
C LEU A 23 12.83 6.05 -1.10
N ASN A 24 12.20 5.03 -0.54
CA ASN A 24 12.80 3.71 -0.35
C ASN A 24 11.82 2.66 -0.87
N VAL A 25 12.30 1.77 -1.74
CA VAL A 25 11.51 0.64 -2.25
C VAL A 25 12.09 -0.65 -1.71
N VAL A 26 11.25 -1.44 -1.03
CA VAL A 26 11.63 -2.70 -0.41
C VAL A 26 10.83 -3.82 -1.05
N THR A 27 11.51 -4.84 -1.56
CA THR A 27 10.90 -6.05 -2.10
C THR A 27 11.16 -7.23 -1.19
N GLY A 28 10.14 -8.03 -0.91
CA GLY A 28 10.27 -9.19 -0.04
C GLY A 28 8.92 -9.78 0.33
N LYS A 29 8.89 -10.57 1.41
CA LYS A 29 7.64 -11.10 1.94
C LYS A 29 6.85 -10.00 2.63
N SER A 30 5.63 -9.78 2.17
CA SER A 30 4.74 -8.71 2.66
C SER A 30 4.42 -8.84 4.15
N SER A 31 4.30 -10.06 4.66
CA SER A 31 4.03 -10.32 6.08
C SER A 31 5.16 -9.82 6.98
N GLU A 32 6.40 -10.12 6.63
CA GLU A 32 7.59 -9.73 7.41
C GLU A 32 7.80 -8.20 7.38
N ILE A 33 7.64 -7.58 6.19
CA ILE A 33 7.75 -6.12 6.03
C ILE A 33 6.62 -5.39 6.77
N GLY A 34 5.38 -5.87 6.60
CA GLY A 34 4.20 -5.27 7.23
C GLY A 34 4.28 -5.33 8.76
N GLU A 35 4.71 -6.46 9.32
CA GLU A 35 4.90 -6.61 10.76
C GLU A 35 5.96 -5.65 11.31
N ALA A 36 7.11 -5.54 10.62
CA ALA A 36 8.16 -4.61 11.00
C ALA A 36 7.66 -3.16 11.02
N TRP A 37 6.94 -2.73 9.98
CA TRP A 37 6.40 -1.36 9.90
C TRP A 37 5.29 -1.06 10.90
N LEU A 38 4.45 -2.05 11.23
CA LEU A 38 3.40 -1.89 12.24
C LEU A 38 3.98 -1.73 13.66
N LYS A 39 5.12 -2.37 13.94
CA LYS A 39 5.83 -2.28 15.23
C LYS A 39 6.73 -1.04 15.36
N ASP A 40 7.20 -0.50 14.24
CA ASP A 40 8.13 0.63 14.24
C ASP A 40 7.42 1.95 14.62
N PRO A 41 7.80 2.61 15.73
CA PRO A 41 7.15 3.87 16.15
C PRO A 41 7.40 5.03 15.17
N ARG A 42 8.40 4.95 14.29
CA ARG A 42 8.69 5.98 13.28
C ARG A 42 7.68 6.00 12.13
N VAL A 43 6.99 4.89 11.90
CA VAL A 43 5.96 4.79 10.86
C VAL A 43 4.66 5.42 11.36
N THR A 44 4.26 6.54 10.75
CA THR A 44 3.07 7.30 11.20
C THR A 44 1.80 6.97 10.42
N LYS A 45 1.94 6.41 9.21
CA LYS A 45 0.83 6.05 8.32
C LYS A 45 1.15 4.78 7.54
N ILE A 46 0.13 3.93 7.38
CA ILE A 46 0.14 2.81 6.44
C ILE A 46 -0.90 3.10 5.35
N THR A 47 -0.51 2.92 4.09
CA THR A 47 -1.41 2.94 2.94
C THR A 47 -1.34 1.57 2.28
N PHE A 48 -2.49 0.96 2.03
CA PHE A 48 -2.57 -0.40 1.50
C PHE A 48 -3.68 -0.54 0.47
N THR A 49 -3.32 -1.14 -0.66
CA THR A 49 -4.26 -1.60 -1.69
C THR A 49 -4.09 -3.10 -1.84
N GLY A 50 -5.17 -3.86 -1.70
CA GLY A 50 -5.12 -5.31 -1.78
C GLY A 50 -6.37 -5.97 -1.22
N SER A 51 -6.22 -7.16 -0.66
CA SER A 51 -7.36 -7.93 -0.18
C SER A 51 -7.93 -7.38 1.14
N THR A 52 -9.25 -7.50 1.29
CA THR A 52 -9.97 -7.18 2.53
C THR A 52 -9.39 -7.88 3.75
N GLU A 53 -8.98 -9.14 3.62
CA GLU A 53 -8.43 -9.93 4.74
C GLU A 53 -7.11 -9.37 5.27
N VAL A 54 -6.22 -8.93 4.37
CA VAL A 54 -4.98 -8.27 4.77
C VAL A 54 -5.28 -6.87 5.32
N GLY A 55 -6.20 -6.12 4.70
CA GLY A 55 -6.64 -4.81 5.16
C GLY A 55 -7.15 -4.82 6.61
N LYS A 56 -8.02 -5.78 6.95
CA LYS A 56 -8.51 -5.99 8.33
C LYS A 56 -7.36 -6.26 9.31
N THR A 57 -6.38 -7.06 8.90
CA THR A 57 -5.22 -7.38 9.73
C THR A 57 -4.37 -6.14 9.99
N LEU A 58 -4.09 -5.35 8.95
CA LEU A 58 -3.35 -4.09 9.07
C LEU A 58 -4.09 -3.08 9.95
N MET A 59 -5.41 -2.94 9.78
CA MET A 59 -6.24 -2.03 10.57
C MET A 59 -6.21 -2.40 12.06
N ARG A 60 -6.37 -3.68 12.38
CA ARG A 60 -6.32 -4.17 13.78
C ARG A 60 -4.98 -3.85 14.42
N ASN A 61 -3.89 -4.19 13.76
CA ASN A 61 -2.55 -4.04 14.33
C ASN A 61 -2.07 -2.58 14.35
N ALA A 62 -2.57 -1.73 13.45
CA ALA A 62 -2.28 -0.30 13.43
C ALA A 62 -2.80 0.43 14.68
N ALA A 63 -3.87 -0.10 15.30
CA ALA A 63 -4.49 0.50 16.48
C ALA A 63 -3.56 0.51 17.71
N GLU A 64 -2.67 -0.48 17.84
CA GLU A 64 -1.70 -0.59 18.95
C GLU A 64 -0.82 0.67 19.10
N ASN A 65 -0.51 1.32 17.98
CA ASN A 65 0.31 2.53 17.93
C ASN A 65 -0.44 3.73 17.33
N VAL A 66 -1.78 3.64 17.23
CA VAL A 66 -2.66 4.67 16.65
C VAL A 66 -2.16 5.17 15.28
N LYS A 67 -1.67 4.25 14.44
CA LYS A 67 -1.17 4.60 13.10
C LYS A 67 -2.33 4.94 12.18
N LYS A 68 -2.20 6.00 11.39
CA LYS A 68 -3.21 6.33 10.37
C LYS A 68 -3.22 5.25 9.29
N VAL A 69 -4.41 4.81 8.88
CA VAL A 69 -4.57 3.82 7.80
C VAL A 69 -5.39 4.39 6.65
N SER A 70 -4.99 4.06 5.42
CA SER A 70 -5.78 4.28 4.20
C SER A 70 -5.83 2.94 3.45
N LEU A 71 -7.04 2.42 3.20
CA LEU A 71 -7.24 1.04 2.77
C LEU A 71 -8.15 0.99 1.54
N GLU A 72 -7.64 0.41 0.46
CA GLU A 72 -8.39 0.12 -0.77
C GLU A 72 -8.53 -1.40 -0.91
N LEU A 73 -9.72 -1.94 -0.64
CA LEU A 73 -9.93 -3.37 -0.32
C LEU A 73 -10.68 -4.14 -1.41
N GLY A 74 -10.73 -3.59 -2.62
CA GLY A 74 -11.56 -4.09 -3.71
C GLY A 74 -13.04 -3.84 -3.45
N GLY A 75 -13.88 -4.45 -4.28
CA GLY A 75 -15.32 -4.29 -4.19
C GLY A 75 -16.03 -5.12 -5.25
N ILE A 76 -17.35 -5.03 -5.25
CA ILE A 76 -18.20 -5.54 -6.32
C ILE A 76 -18.62 -4.31 -7.13
N ALA A 77 -18.17 -4.23 -8.38
CA ALA A 77 -18.52 -3.14 -9.28
C ALA A 77 -19.69 -3.59 -10.17
N PRO A 78 -20.95 -3.29 -9.80
CA PRO A 78 -22.08 -3.64 -10.63
C PRO A 78 -22.03 -2.85 -11.95
N PHE A 79 -22.32 -3.54 -13.05
CA PHE A 79 -22.48 -2.94 -14.36
C PHE A 79 -23.94 -3.07 -14.76
N ILE A 80 -24.64 -1.93 -14.87
CA ILE A 80 -26.08 -1.87 -15.11
C ILE A 80 -26.30 -1.17 -16.45
N VAL A 81 -27.00 -1.82 -17.36
CA VAL A 81 -27.38 -1.27 -18.68
C VAL A 81 -28.89 -1.12 -18.72
N MET A 82 -29.36 0.09 -19.00
CA MET A 82 -30.78 0.42 -19.09
C MET A 82 -31.34 0.15 -20.50
N ASP A 83 -32.66 0.12 -20.62
CA ASP A 83 -33.36 -0.20 -21.88
C ASP A 83 -33.18 0.85 -22.97
N ASP A 84 -32.85 2.09 -22.60
CA ASP A 84 -32.58 3.22 -23.49
C ASP A 84 -31.08 3.50 -23.69
N ALA A 85 -30.20 2.60 -23.25
CA ALA A 85 -28.76 2.75 -23.43
C ALA A 85 -28.38 2.81 -24.92
N ASN A 86 -27.54 3.79 -25.28
CA ASN A 86 -27.06 4.07 -26.64
C ASN A 86 -26.20 2.95 -27.26
#